data_AF-A0A6I1GMJ5-F1
#
_entry.id   AF-A0A6I1GMJ5-F1
#
_cell.length_a   1.000
_cell.length_b   1.000
_cell.length_c   1.000
_cell.angle_alpha   90.00
_cell.angle_beta   90.00
_cell.angle_gamma   90.00
#
_symmetry.space_group_name_H-M   'P 1'
#
loop_
_entity.id
_entity.type
_entity.pdbx_description
1 polymer ?
#
loop_
_entity_poly.entity_id
_entity_poly.type
_entity_poly.pdbx_seq_one_letter_code
_entity_poly.pdbx_strand_id
1 'polypeptide(L)'
;MSDEQNQTTDAQTTPPSPPSETESPQENERIAKLSREAANYRRQLREAQAERDSLKEAVSIMRRDGIAAALAGLNHNGLTSEAARDVAAALTDEQLAELYPTGSPDADAVAALAAEQLKAHPYMSRAGSPLVRSRARPTGGTDPTARPRGFDAALADRFGSL
;
A
#
# COMPACT_ATOMS: atom_id res chain seq x y z
N MET A 1 55.41 19.94 -18.73
CA MET A 1 54.34 19.40 -17.87
C MET A 1 53.83 18.19 -18.60
N SER A 2 54.32 17.02 -18.18
CA SER A 2 54.19 15.75 -18.87
C SER A 2 52.82 15.13 -18.59
N ASP A 3 52.23 14.56 -19.64
CA ASP A 3 51.02 13.74 -19.58
C ASP A 3 51.28 12.45 -18.79
N GLU A 4 50.61 12.27 -17.65
CA GLU A 4 50.54 10.97 -16.96
C GLU A 4 49.35 10.18 -17.49
N GLN A 5 49.67 9.28 -18.42
CA GLN A 5 48.82 8.20 -18.88
C GLN A 5 48.60 7.20 -17.73
N ASN A 6 47.39 7.15 -17.19
CA ASN A 6 46.99 6.09 -16.26
C ASN A 6 46.52 4.87 -17.06
N GLN A 7 47.47 4.08 -17.56
CA GLN A 7 47.22 2.73 -18.07
C GLN A 7 47.27 1.73 -16.91
N THR A 8 46.12 1.36 -16.37
CA THR A 8 45.97 0.16 -15.55
C THR A 8 45.63 -1.02 -16.44
N THR A 9 46.67 -1.68 -16.94
CA THR A 9 46.63 -3.04 -17.49
C THR A 9 46.56 -4.00 -16.32
N ASP A 10 45.35 -4.39 -15.91
CA ASP A 10 45.20 -5.48 -14.95
C ASP A 10 45.26 -6.81 -15.70
N ALA A 11 46.32 -7.55 -15.43
CA ALA A 11 46.63 -8.82 -16.03
C ALA A 11 45.56 -9.85 -15.65
N GLN A 12 44.82 -10.33 -16.65
CA GLN A 12 43.97 -11.50 -16.57
C GLN A 12 44.83 -12.73 -16.25
N THR A 13 44.99 -13.02 -14.96
CA THR A 13 45.62 -14.26 -14.48
C THR A 13 44.59 -15.38 -14.60
N THR A 14 44.55 -16.04 -15.75
CA THR A 14 43.83 -17.29 -15.92
C THR A 14 44.61 -18.40 -15.20
N PRO A 15 44.06 -19.08 -14.18
CA PRO A 15 44.73 -20.23 -13.58
C PRO A 15 44.88 -21.36 -14.63
N PRO A 16 45.95 -22.17 -14.57
CA PRO A 16 46.15 -23.29 -15.47
C PRO A 16 44.99 -24.29 -15.34
N SER A 17 44.36 -24.63 -16.46
CA SER A 17 43.37 -25.71 -16.52
C SER A 17 44.00 -27.02 -16.04
N PRO A 18 43.37 -27.76 -15.11
CA PRO A 18 43.78 -29.13 -14.85
C PRO A 18 43.62 -29.99 -16.12
N PRO A 19 44.38 -31.10 -16.25
CA PRO A 19 44.29 -31.97 -17.40
C PRO A 19 42.84 -32.44 -17.60
N SER A 20 42.34 -32.37 -18.83
CA SER A 20 41.04 -32.93 -19.20
C SER A 20 41.07 -34.45 -19.00
N GLU A 21 40.73 -34.88 -17.78
CA GLU A 21 40.31 -36.25 -17.54
C GLU A 21 39.11 -36.50 -18.46
N THR A 22 39.16 -37.62 -19.18
CA THR A 22 38.12 -38.00 -20.11
C THR A 22 36.91 -38.48 -19.28
N GLU A 23 36.17 -37.52 -18.72
CA GLU A 23 34.94 -37.77 -17.99
C GLU A 23 34.00 -38.57 -18.91
N SER A 24 33.56 -39.72 -18.43
CA SER A 24 32.72 -40.62 -19.22
C SER A 24 31.45 -39.87 -19.68
N PRO A 25 30.87 -40.20 -20.86
CA PRO A 25 29.66 -39.54 -21.35
C PRO A 25 28.50 -39.55 -20.34
N GLN A 26 28.46 -40.56 -19.46
CA GLN A 26 27.47 -40.70 -18.39
C GLN A 26 27.67 -39.68 -17.25
N GLU A 27 28.90 -39.32 -16.94
CA GLU A 27 29.24 -38.32 -15.92
C GLU A 27 28.94 -36.91 -16.40
N ASN A 28 29.30 -36.61 -17.65
CA ASN A 28 28.91 -35.37 -18.32
C ASN A 28 27.38 -35.15 -18.33
N GLU A 29 26.58 -36.20 -18.55
CA GLU A 29 25.12 -36.10 -18.51
C GLU A 29 24.58 -35.84 -17.10
N ARG A 30 25.20 -36.43 -16.07
CA ARG A 30 24.86 -36.18 -14.66
C ARG A 30 25.20 -34.74 -14.26
N ILE A 31 26.39 -34.25 -14.63
CA ILE A 31 26.81 -32.87 -14.39
C ILE A 31 25.86 -31.89 -15.11
N ALA A 32 25.46 -32.18 -16.35
CA ALA A 32 24.49 -31.37 -17.08
C ALA A 32 23.11 -31.33 -16.42
N LYS A 33 22.63 -32.47 -15.89
CA LYS A 33 21.36 -32.54 -15.14
C LYS A 33 21.44 -31.74 -13.84
N LEU A 34 22.50 -31.92 -13.05
CA LEU A 34 22.73 -31.18 -11.81
C LEU A 34 22.86 -29.67 -12.06
N SER A 35 23.54 -29.27 -13.15
CA SER A 35 23.64 -27.87 -13.57
C SER A 35 22.28 -27.26 -13.95
N ARG A 36 21.44 -28.02 -14.67
CA ARG A 36 20.06 -27.59 -14.99
C ARG A 36 19.20 -27.48 -13.73
N GLU A 37 19.30 -28.44 -12.82
CA GLU A 37 18.58 -28.39 -11.53
C GLU A 37 19.03 -27.18 -10.70
N ALA A 38 20.34 -26.95 -10.58
CA ALA A 38 20.88 -25.78 -9.90
C ALA A 38 20.41 -24.45 -10.54
N ALA A 39 20.35 -24.38 -11.87
CA ALA A 39 19.80 -23.22 -12.57
C ALA A 39 18.31 -23.00 -12.27
N ASN A 40 17.53 -24.08 -12.22
CA ASN A 40 16.11 -24.04 -11.85
C ASN A 40 15.93 -23.55 -10.40
N TYR A 41 16.72 -24.04 -9.45
CA TYR A 41 16.66 -23.56 -8.06
C TYR A 41 17.01 -22.09 -7.91
N ARG A 42 18.04 -21.60 -8.63
CA ARG A 42 18.38 -20.16 -8.63
C ARG A 42 17.27 -19.30 -9.24
N ARG A 43 16.50 -19.84 -10.17
CA ARG A 43 15.34 -19.16 -10.73
C ARG A 43 14.20 -19.11 -9.71
N GLN A 44 13.84 -20.24 -9.11
CA GLN A 44 12.81 -20.32 -8.07
C GLN A 44 13.12 -19.40 -6.88
N LEU A 45 14.39 -19.33 -6.46
CA LEU A 45 14.79 -18.44 -5.37
C LEU A 45 14.55 -16.97 -5.70
N ARG A 46 14.84 -16.54 -6.93
CA ARG A 46 14.59 -15.16 -7.38
C ARG A 46 13.10 -14.85 -7.48
N GLU A 47 12.30 -15.81 -7.99
CA GLU A 47 10.84 -15.68 -8.05
C GLU A 47 10.25 -15.54 -6.64
N ALA A 48 10.63 -16.41 -5.70
CA ALA A 48 10.17 -16.34 -4.31
C ALA A 48 10.60 -15.04 -3.60
N GLN A 49 11.81 -14.54 -3.88
CA GLN A 49 12.28 -13.25 -3.34
C GLN A 49 11.43 -12.10 -3.88
N ALA A 50 11.13 -12.08 -5.18
CA ALA A 50 10.27 -11.07 -5.79
C ALA A 50 8.84 -11.12 -5.24
N GLU A 51 8.27 -12.31 -5.06
CA GLU A 51 6.96 -12.49 -4.43
C GLU A 51 6.92 -11.97 -3.00
N ARG A 52 7.94 -12.30 -2.19
CA ARG A 52 8.06 -11.81 -0.82
C ARG A 52 8.11 -10.28 -0.77
N ASP A 53 8.88 -9.67 -1.66
CA ASP A 53 9.04 -8.22 -1.68
C ASP A 53 7.75 -7.52 -2.14
N SER A 54 7.04 -8.10 -3.12
CA SER A 54 5.70 -7.66 -3.52
C SER A 54 4.67 -7.78 -2.40
N LEU A 55 4.67 -8.88 -1.64
CA LEU A 55 3.78 -9.06 -0.49
C LEU A 55 4.07 -8.08 0.63
N LYS A 56 5.36 -7.77 0.88
CA LYS A 56 5.74 -6.75 1.87
C LYS A 56 5.21 -5.38 1.49
N GLU A 57 5.33 -5.01 0.21
CA GLU A 57 4.79 -3.75 -0.31
C GLU A 57 3.25 -3.71 -0.16
N ALA A 58 2.56 -4.77 -0.56
CA ALA A 58 1.10 -4.88 -0.42
C ALA A 58 0.64 -4.75 1.05
N VAL A 59 1.32 -5.41 1.99
CA VAL A 59 1.02 -5.30 3.42
C VAL A 59 1.28 -3.89 3.93
N SER A 60 2.35 -3.24 3.50
CA SER A 60 2.68 -1.87 3.89
C SER A 60 1.60 -0.88 3.40
N ILE A 61 1.12 -1.03 2.16
CA ILE A 61 0.00 -0.25 1.61
C ILE A 61 -1.27 -0.49 2.43
N MET A 62 -1.67 -1.74 2.64
CA MET A 62 -2.88 -2.08 3.40
C MET A 62 -2.86 -1.53 4.82
N ARG A 63 -1.71 -1.57 5.49
CA ARG A 63 -1.55 -1.00 6.83
C ARG A 63 -1.69 0.51 6.82
N ARG A 64 -1.07 1.21 5.86
CA ARG A 64 -1.24 2.68 5.73
C ARG A 64 -2.71 3.05 5.46
N ASP A 65 -3.39 2.32 4.59
CA ASP A 65 -4.82 2.53 4.33
C ASP A 65 -5.67 2.30 5.58
N GLY A 66 -5.35 1.27 6.37
CA GLY A 66 -6.00 0.99 7.64
C GLY A 66 -5.82 2.12 8.66
N ILE A 67 -4.60 2.67 8.78
CA ILE A 67 -4.32 3.83 9.64
C ILE A 67 -5.05 5.08 9.15
N ALA A 68 -5.01 5.38 7.85
CA ALA A 68 -5.73 6.51 7.28
C ALA A 68 -7.25 6.42 7.55
N ALA A 69 -7.82 5.22 7.42
CA ALA A 69 -9.23 4.96 7.74
C ALA A 69 -9.51 5.13 9.25
N ALA A 70 -8.63 4.60 10.11
CA ALA A 70 -8.75 4.77 11.56
C ALA A 70 -8.68 6.25 11.96
N LEU A 71 -7.68 6.99 11.46
CA LEU A 71 -7.52 8.43 11.68
C LEU A 71 -8.74 9.24 11.21
N ALA A 72 -9.28 8.91 10.03
CA ALA A 72 -10.48 9.56 9.52
C ALA A 72 -11.76 9.19 10.31
N GLY A 73 -11.81 7.97 10.86
CA GLY A 73 -12.91 7.48 11.69
C GLY A 73 -12.92 8.03 13.11
N LEU A 74 -11.79 8.56 13.59
CA LEU A 74 -11.68 9.31 14.85
C LEU A 74 -12.35 10.68 14.69
N ASN A 75 -13.69 10.67 14.64
CA ASN A 75 -14.56 11.84 14.43
C ASN A 75 -14.32 12.99 15.44
N HIS A 76 -13.69 12.71 16.57
CA HIS A 76 -13.39 13.66 17.65
C HIS A 76 -12.03 14.36 17.50
N ASN A 77 -11.11 13.82 16.71
CA ASN A 77 -9.79 14.43 16.51
C ASN A 77 -9.82 15.51 15.42
N GLY A 78 -10.81 15.45 14.53
CA GLY A 78 -11.04 16.53 13.57
C GLY A 78 -9.95 16.64 12.51
N LEU A 79 -9.20 15.58 12.18
CA LEU A 79 -8.41 15.58 10.93
C LEU A 79 -9.36 15.51 9.73
N THR A 80 -8.95 16.14 8.63
CA THR A 80 -9.58 15.88 7.33
C THR A 80 -9.18 14.50 6.81
N SER A 81 -9.99 13.88 5.95
CA SER A 81 -9.65 12.57 5.35
C SER A 81 -8.40 12.64 4.47
N GLU A 82 -8.10 13.80 3.89
CA GLU A 82 -6.88 14.05 3.12
C GLU A 82 -5.66 14.10 4.05
N ALA A 83 -5.73 14.90 5.13
CA ALA A 83 -4.67 14.93 6.13
C ALA A 83 -4.42 13.56 6.78
N ALA A 84 -5.46 12.76 7.01
CA ALA A 84 -5.32 11.40 7.52
C ALA A 84 -4.52 10.49 6.56
N ARG A 85 -4.69 10.65 5.24
CA ARG A 85 -3.91 9.93 4.24
C ARG A 85 -2.48 10.42 4.18
N ASP A 86 -2.27 11.73 4.23
CA ASP A 86 -0.93 12.33 4.21
C ASP A 86 -0.11 11.88 5.43
N VAL A 87 -0.73 11.90 6.61
CA VAL A 87 -0.10 11.39 7.84
C VAL A 87 0.24 9.91 7.70
N ALA A 88 -0.69 9.07 7.23
CA ALA A 88 -0.43 7.65 7.05
C ALA A 88 0.67 7.37 6.01
N ALA A 89 0.73 8.16 4.94
CA ALA A 89 1.75 8.06 3.90
C ALA A 89 3.15 8.46 4.41
N ALA A 90 3.22 9.39 5.37
CA ALA A 90 4.47 9.85 5.97
C ALA A 90 5.08 8.86 7.00
N LEU A 91 4.33 7.85 7.43
CA LEU A 91 4.80 6.87 8.41
C LEU A 91 5.88 5.94 7.81
N THR A 92 6.97 5.78 8.56
CA THR A 92 7.99 4.77 8.25
C THR A 92 7.45 3.37 8.52
N ASP A 93 8.08 2.34 7.94
CA ASP A 93 7.64 0.96 8.13
C ASP A 93 7.79 0.50 9.60
N GLU A 94 8.77 1.05 10.34
CA GLU A 94 8.95 0.81 11.78
C GLU A 94 7.79 1.37 12.59
N GLN A 95 7.43 2.64 12.37
CA GLN A 95 6.29 3.27 13.03
C GLN A 95 4.98 2.53 12.69
N LEU A 96 4.84 2.11 11.44
CA LEU A 96 3.69 1.32 10.99
C LEU A 96 3.63 -0.04 11.71
N ALA A 97 4.78 -0.66 12.01
CA ALA A 97 4.83 -1.91 12.75
C ALA A 97 4.47 -1.71 14.24
N GLU A 98 4.94 -0.63 14.85
CA GLU A 98 4.60 -0.27 16.24
C GLU A 98 3.11 -0.02 16.43
N LEU A 99 2.45 0.60 15.44
CA LEU A 99 1.00 0.83 15.46
C LEU A 99 0.18 -0.46 15.26
N TYR A 100 0.79 -1.58 14.87
CA TYR A 100 0.13 -2.87 14.61
C TYR A 100 0.67 -4.00 15.51
N PRO A 101 0.60 -3.89 16.85
CA PRO A 101 1.21 -4.87 17.76
C PRO A 101 0.58 -6.26 17.65
N THR A 102 -0.71 -6.35 17.30
CA THR A 102 -1.48 -7.60 17.22
C THR A 102 -2.07 -7.87 15.84
N GLY A 103 -1.57 -7.19 14.80
CA GLY A 103 -2.12 -7.29 13.44
C GLY A 103 -3.36 -6.42 13.18
N SER A 104 -3.86 -5.72 14.20
CA SER A 104 -4.83 -4.62 14.10
C SER A 104 -4.17 -3.32 14.57
N PRO A 105 -4.61 -2.15 14.05
CA PRO A 105 -4.07 -0.88 14.50
C PRO A 105 -4.49 -0.64 15.96
N ASP A 106 -3.54 -0.23 16.80
CA ASP A 106 -3.82 0.21 18.17
C ASP A 106 -4.52 1.56 18.15
N ALA A 107 -5.78 1.58 18.60
CA ALA A 107 -6.62 2.78 18.57
C ALA A 107 -6.04 3.92 19.42
N ASP A 108 -5.42 3.62 20.56
CA ASP A 108 -4.89 4.63 21.47
C ASP A 108 -3.62 5.26 20.89
N ALA A 109 -2.74 4.44 20.31
CA ALA A 109 -1.54 4.91 19.64
C ALA A 109 -1.88 5.74 18.38
N VAL A 110 -2.87 5.32 17.60
CA VAL A 110 -3.38 6.08 16.44
C VAL A 110 -3.99 7.41 16.87
N ALA A 111 -4.74 7.45 17.97
CA ALA A 111 -5.28 8.70 18.51
C ALA A 111 -4.20 9.64 19.04
N ALA A 112 -3.17 9.11 19.69
CA ALA A 112 -2.01 9.89 20.13
C ALA A 112 -1.26 10.50 18.94
N LEU A 113 -1.02 9.71 17.89
CA LEU A 113 -0.44 10.20 16.63
C LEU A 113 -1.28 11.32 16.02
N ALA A 114 -2.60 11.15 15.95
CA ALA A 114 -3.52 12.17 15.46
C ALA A 114 -3.39 13.50 16.23
N ALA A 115 -3.34 13.42 17.56
CA ALA A 115 -3.24 14.58 18.43
C ALA A 115 -1.90 15.31 18.26
N GLU A 116 -0.80 14.57 18.13
CA GLU A 116 0.53 15.12 17.85
C GLU A 116 0.56 15.85 16.50
N GLN A 117 0.02 15.22 15.45
CA GLN A 117 -0.01 15.79 14.12
C GLN A 117 -0.85 17.07 14.06
N LEU A 118 -2.00 17.13 14.74
CA LEU A 118 -2.80 18.36 14.82
C LEU A 118 -2.09 19.47 15.59
N LYS A 119 -1.32 19.12 16.63
CA LYS A 119 -0.54 20.09 17.41
C LYS A 119 0.59 20.67 16.57
N ALA A 120 1.27 19.85 15.77
CA ALA A 120 2.33 20.28 14.87
C ALA A 120 1.79 21.02 13.63
N HIS A 121 0.66 20.56 13.10
CA HIS A 121 0.05 21.03 11.86
C HIS A 121 -1.43 21.42 12.07
N PRO A 122 -1.72 22.56 12.72
CA PRO A 122 -3.10 22.97 13.03
C PRO A 122 -4.02 23.11 11.81
N TYR A 123 -3.45 23.38 10.62
CA TYR A 123 -4.21 23.50 9.37
C TYR A 123 -4.81 22.18 8.87
N MET A 124 -4.33 21.04 9.37
CA MET A 124 -4.90 19.72 9.08
C MET A 124 -6.25 19.49 9.75
N SER A 125 -6.64 20.36 10.68
CA SER A 125 -7.92 20.30 11.35
C SER A 125 -9.08 20.72 10.43
N ARG A 126 -10.17 19.95 10.47
CA ARG A 126 -11.49 20.25 9.91
C ARG A 126 -12.01 21.63 10.33
N ALA A 127 -11.66 22.10 11.53
CA ALA A 127 -12.10 23.41 12.01
C ALA A 127 -11.44 24.59 11.26
N GLY A 128 -10.28 24.36 10.62
CA GLY A 128 -9.57 25.37 9.83
C GLY A 128 -9.95 25.39 8.34
N SER A 129 -10.64 24.37 7.84
CA SER A 129 -11.17 24.37 6.48
C SER A 129 -12.42 25.27 6.46
N PRO A 130 -12.50 26.31 5.61
CA PRO A 130 -13.73 27.06 5.47
C PRO A 130 -14.79 26.06 5.06
N LEU A 131 -15.75 25.80 5.95
CA LEU A 131 -16.96 25.11 5.60
C LEU A 131 -17.49 25.88 4.41
N VAL A 132 -17.34 25.30 3.21
CA VAL A 132 -18.15 25.64 2.06
C VAL A 132 -19.54 25.35 2.57
N ARG A 133 -20.17 26.38 3.15
CA ARG A 133 -21.59 26.42 3.38
C ARG A 133 -22.12 26.20 1.99
N SER A 134 -22.47 24.95 1.69
CA SER A 134 -23.40 24.63 0.64
C SER A 134 -24.52 25.62 0.89
N ARG A 135 -24.55 26.69 0.06
CA ARG A 135 -25.69 27.59 0.05
C ARG A 135 -26.83 26.63 -0.18
N ALA A 136 -27.63 26.41 0.85
CA ALA A 136 -28.96 25.90 0.71
C ALA A 136 -29.57 26.80 -0.36
N ARG A 137 -29.62 26.28 -1.58
CA ARG A 137 -30.37 26.87 -2.67
C ARG A 137 -31.79 26.87 -2.13
N PRO A 138 -32.44 28.03 -1.91
CA PRO A 138 -33.84 28.02 -1.58
C PRO A 138 -34.56 27.50 -2.82
N THR A 139 -34.81 26.20 -2.87
CA THR A 139 -35.75 25.63 -3.82
C THR A 139 -37.10 26.20 -3.45
N GLY A 140 -37.54 27.11 -4.30
CA GLY A 140 -38.90 27.57 -4.56
C GLY A 140 -39.95 27.30 -3.48
N GLY A 141 -40.58 28.38 -3.03
CA GLY A 141 -41.85 28.29 -2.33
C GLY A 141 -42.84 27.42 -3.10
N THR A 142 -43.25 26.33 -2.48
CA THR A 142 -44.50 25.65 -2.81
C THR A 142 -45.57 26.21 -1.89
N ASP A 143 -46.39 27.05 -2.50
CA ASP A 143 -47.68 27.54 -2.09
C ASP A 143 -48.52 26.47 -1.34
N PRO A 144 -49.06 26.75 -0.13
CA PRO A 144 -49.87 25.79 0.64
C PRO A 144 -51.30 25.58 0.10
N THR A 145 -51.62 26.01 -1.12
CA THR A 145 -52.99 25.92 -1.68
C THR A 145 -53.20 24.84 -2.74
N ALA A 146 -52.22 23.98 -3.00
CA ALA A 146 -52.38 22.87 -3.94
C ALA A 146 -53.26 21.73 -3.33
N ARG A 147 -54.55 21.73 -3.69
CA ARG A 147 -55.53 20.69 -3.36
C ARG A 147 -55.06 19.29 -3.81
N PRO A 148 -55.40 18.21 -3.06
CA PRO A 148 -55.11 16.85 -3.50
C PRO A 148 -56.07 16.45 -4.63
N ARG A 149 -55.52 16.13 -5.80
CA ARG A 149 -56.23 15.32 -6.78
C ARG A 149 -55.76 13.88 -6.59
N GLY A 150 -56.64 13.05 -6.06
CA GLY A 150 -56.43 11.62 -6.00
C GLY A 150 -56.34 11.01 -7.38
N PHE A 151 -55.51 9.98 -7.51
CA PHE A 151 -55.69 8.88 -8.44
C PHE A 151 -55.00 7.66 -7.82
N ASP A 152 -55.86 6.78 -7.30
CA ASP A 152 -55.83 5.33 -7.30
C ASP A 152 -54.65 4.56 -6.69
N ALA A 153 -54.98 3.96 -5.55
CA ALA A 153 -54.44 2.71 -5.07
C ALA A 153 -54.68 1.58 -6.09
N ALA A 154 -53.62 0.94 -6.56
CA ALA A 154 -53.60 -0.48 -6.94
C ALA A 154 -52.19 -0.87 -7.44
N LEU A 155 -51.26 -1.15 -6.52
CA LEU A 155 -50.14 -2.07 -6.81
C LEU A 155 -49.49 -2.62 -5.54
N ALA A 156 -50.32 -2.98 -4.55
CA ALA A 156 -49.90 -3.72 -3.38
C ALA A 156 -50.66 -5.05 -3.33
N ASP A 157 -50.49 -5.88 -4.36
CA ASP A 157 -50.79 -7.32 -4.25
C ASP A 157 -50.08 -8.11 -5.35
N ARG A 158 -48.76 -8.29 -5.21
CA ARG A 158 -48.05 -9.35 -5.94
C ARG A 158 -46.75 -9.67 -5.22
N PHE A 159 -46.69 -10.88 -4.67
CA PHE A 159 -45.59 -11.51 -3.93
C PHE A 159 -45.68 -11.45 -2.39
N GLY A 160 -46.73 -12.12 -1.88
CA GLY A 160 -46.70 -12.77 -0.58
C GLY A 160 -47.68 -13.94 -0.54
N SER A 161 -47.20 -15.18 -0.73
CA SER A 161 -47.70 -16.43 -0.12
C SER A 161 -47.28 -17.67 -0.93
N LEU A 162 -46.57 -18.57 -0.23
CA LEU A 162 -46.28 -20.00 -0.47
C LEU A 162 -45.22 -20.35 -1.53
#